data_AF-A0A7V8BMI9-F1
#
_entry.id   AF-A0A7V8BMI9-F1
#
_cell.length_a   1.000
_cell.length_b   1.000
_cell.length_c   1.000
_cell.angle_alpha   90.00
_cell.angle_beta   90.00
_cell.angle_gamma   90.00
#
_symmetry.space_group_name_H-M   'P 1'
#
loop_
_entity.id
_entity.type
_entity.pdbx_description
1 polymer ?
#
loop_
_entity_poly.entity_id
_entity_poly.type
_entity_poly.pdbx_seq_one_letter_code
_entity_poly.pdbx_strand_id
1 'polypeptide(L)'
;MINKTFITLFCFLISIQQDGSKNSAVHSGIDNKMLIRALPDTFSFCGERVPLEIPDVKERMEDIYYSRIGNDDRIFLQLKRTRRYFPLFEKILKEMDAPDDLKYLSVAESSLRIDAYSNADAAGLWQFIPSTGKLWGLRVDKQIDERFHVEKSTRAAFRMLKSLRAELGSWSLAAAAYNNGLANINRVVKEQKENNYFDLFLNKETRNYIFHIVVMKEILDHPHDYGYVLADHDYHRPYDESTHLITVAGPISDLGQWAKEQGTNYKTVKLHNYWIMKNVLPDGRWELILPKEIKISDSETDTTYGAVSTTETSFFIEHIVQEGESLIKISNQYDVPVSDILKWNHLKSDVVFINARLKIELTISKRIVHYVRTGDTLIRLAALYRVSQDQIKAWNKLTGDVISVGKSLTIYAGSVD
;
A
#
# COMPACT_ATOMS: atom_id res chain seq x y z
N MET A 1 32.89 9.74 64.07
CA MET A 1 32.87 9.67 62.60
C MET A 1 33.76 10.77 62.07
N ILE A 2 34.82 10.36 61.38
CA ILE A 2 36.00 11.15 61.04
C ILE A 2 35.66 12.06 59.85
N ASN A 3 35.86 13.37 60.02
CA ASN A 3 35.88 14.35 58.95
C ASN A 3 37.30 14.96 58.91
N LYS A 4 38.01 14.69 57.82
CA LYS A 4 39.40 15.02 57.51
C LYS A 4 39.45 15.04 55.98
N THR A 5 40.01 15.98 55.24
CA THR A 5 40.96 17.07 55.51
C THR A 5 40.96 17.97 54.26
N PHE A 6 41.11 19.28 54.45
CA PHE A 6 41.56 20.24 53.44
C PHE A 6 43.01 19.94 53.03
N ILE A 7 43.32 19.90 51.73
CA ILE A 7 44.69 20.14 51.23
C ILE A 7 44.59 21.09 50.03
N THR A 8 45.06 22.31 50.26
CA THR A 8 45.40 23.30 49.24
C THR A 8 46.88 23.10 48.90
N LEU A 9 47.22 22.98 47.61
CA LEU A 9 48.62 23.11 47.16
C LEU A 9 48.68 23.97 45.89
N PHE A 10 49.65 24.87 45.89
CA PHE A 10 49.84 26.01 45.00
C PHE A 10 50.98 25.71 43.99
N CYS A 11 50.83 26.21 42.76
CA CYS A 11 51.84 26.49 41.71
C CYS A 11 52.76 25.37 41.18
N PHE A 12 52.76 25.18 39.84
CA PHE A 12 53.71 25.87 38.95
C PHE A 12 53.31 25.71 37.47
N LEU A 13 53.38 26.82 36.74
CA LEU A 13 53.32 26.90 35.28
C LEU A 13 54.60 26.32 34.68
N ILE A 14 54.50 25.32 33.82
CA ILE A 14 55.50 25.06 32.78
C ILE A 14 54.75 24.97 31.47
N SER A 15 54.95 26.00 30.64
CA SER A 15 54.59 25.99 29.23
C SER A 15 55.50 25.02 28.49
N ILE A 16 54.91 24.01 27.85
CA ILE A 16 55.51 23.39 26.68
C ILE A 16 54.44 23.42 25.59
N GLN A 17 54.55 24.42 24.72
CA GLN A 17 54.01 24.34 23.37
C GLN A 17 54.78 23.22 22.65
N GLN A 18 54.09 22.15 22.30
CA GLN A 18 54.38 21.45 21.06
C GLN A 18 53.10 21.38 20.25
N ASP A 19 53.17 22.11 19.15
CA ASP A 19 52.24 22.10 18.04
C ASP A 19 52.21 20.70 17.41
N GLY A 20 51.01 20.23 17.10
CA GLY A 20 50.77 18.85 16.72
C GLY A 20 49.30 18.61 16.47
N SER A 21 48.79 19.22 15.40
CA SER A 21 47.40 19.08 14.94
C SER A 21 46.95 17.61 14.94
N LYS A 22 45.76 17.33 15.49
CA LYS A 22 44.83 16.29 15.02
C LYS A 22 43.49 16.35 15.75
N ASN A 23 42.48 16.77 14.97
CA ASN A 23 41.09 16.33 15.01
C ASN A 23 40.39 16.27 16.38
N SER A 24 39.82 17.39 16.80
CA SER A 24 38.64 17.37 17.66
C SER A 24 37.46 16.78 16.87
N ALA A 25 37.09 15.55 17.21
CA ALA A 25 35.82 14.97 16.76
C ALA A 25 34.69 15.87 17.25
N VAL A 26 34.02 16.54 16.32
CA VAL A 26 32.75 17.21 16.58
C VAL A 26 31.74 16.10 16.85
N HIS A 27 31.44 15.86 18.13
CA HIS A 27 30.21 15.17 18.51
C HIS A 27 29.04 16.07 18.11
N SER A 28 28.60 15.99 16.86
CA SER A 28 27.30 16.49 16.46
C SER A 28 26.27 15.59 17.13
N GLY A 29 25.66 16.07 18.22
CA GLY A 29 24.49 15.45 18.81
C GLY A 29 23.46 15.21 17.72
N ILE A 30 23.19 13.94 17.42
CA ILE A 30 22.09 13.56 16.55
C ILE A 30 20.82 13.83 17.34
N ASP A 31 20.20 14.98 17.08
CA ASP A 31 18.88 15.33 17.58
C ASP A 31 17.85 14.49 16.81
N ASN A 32 17.75 13.19 17.16
CA ASN A 32 16.73 12.27 16.68
C ASN A 32 15.37 12.65 17.28
N LYS A 33 14.80 13.78 16.85
CA LYS A 33 13.40 14.09 17.13
C LYS A 33 12.55 13.25 16.20
N MET A 34 11.94 12.19 16.75
CA MET A 34 10.88 11.47 16.07
C MET A 34 9.75 12.46 15.76
N LEU A 35 9.54 12.77 14.49
CA LEU A 35 8.47 13.66 14.06
C LEU A 35 7.15 12.88 14.18
N ILE A 36 6.51 12.95 15.35
CA ILE A 36 5.19 12.36 15.56
C ILE A 36 4.19 13.24 14.82
N ARG A 37 3.55 12.71 13.78
CA ARG A 37 2.46 13.41 13.11
C ARG A 37 1.28 13.52 14.06
N ALA A 38 0.83 14.73 14.37
CA ALA A 38 -0.31 14.94 15.26
C ALA A 38 -1.59 14.27 14.72
N LEU A 39 -2.48 13.90 15.64
CA LEU A 39 -3.84 13.50 15.30
C LEU A 39 -4.60 14.73 14.75
N PRO A 40 -5.29 14.62 13.60
CA PRO A 40 -6.20 15.66 13.11
C PRO A 40 -7.26 16.06 14.14
N ASP A 41 -7.66 17.33 14.14
CA ASP A 41 -8.62 17.88 15.12
C ASP A 41 -10.06 17.40 14.90
N THR A 42 -10.38 16.91 13.69
CA THR A 42 -11.74 16.50 13.33
C THR A 42 -11.76 15.26 12.47
N PHE A 43 -12.72 14.38 12.74
CA PHE A 43 -13.06 13.24 11.90
C PHE A 43 -14.58 13.11 11.77
N SER A 44 -15.03 12.57 10.64
CA SER A 44 -16.44 12.25 10.44
C SER A 44 -16.63 10.97 9.63
N PHE A 45 -17.76 10.31 9.87
CA PHE A 45 -18.20 9.15 9.12
C PHE A 45 -19.64 9.37 8.65
N CYS A 46 -19.86 9.40 7.34
CA CYS A 46 -21.17 9.64 6.72
C CYS A 46 -21.86 10.92 7.24
N GLY A 47 -21.08 11.96 7.52
CA GLY A 47 -21.57 13.23 8.10
C GLY A 47 -21.74 13.22 9.63
N GLU A 48 -21.52 12.09 10.32
CA GLU A 48 -21.54 12.00 11.78
C GLU A 48 -20.15 12.32 12.35
N ARG A 49 -20.06 13.32 13.23
CA ARG A 49 -18.79 13.74 13.84
C ARG A 49 -18.30 12.72 14.86
N VAL A 50 -16.99 12.48 14.89
CA VAL A 50 -16.31 11.75 15.97
C VAL A 50 -16.00 12.73 17.12
N PRO A 51 -16.54 12.53 18.34
CA PRO A 51 -16.41 13.48 19.45
C PRO A 51 -15.08 13.32 20.21
N LEU A 52 -13.99 13.88 19.67
CA LEU A 52 -12.65 13.81 20.27
C LEU A 52 -12.49 14.57 21.60
N GLU A 53 -13.49 15.35 22.00
CA GLU A 53 -13.58 15.96 23.34
C GLU A 53 -13.85 14.93 24.44
N ILE A 54 -14.35 13.74 24.09
CA ILE A 54 -14.57 12.65 25.03
C ILE A 54 -13.23 11.91 25.21
N PRO A 55 -12.66 11.83 26.45
CA PRO A 55 -11.32 11.29 26.66
C PRO A 55 -11.11 9.87 26.13
N ASP A 56 -12.06 8.95 26.36
CA ASP A 56 -11.93 7.56 25.91
C ASP A 56 -12.06 7.40 24.38
N VAL A 57 -12.81 8.29 23.73
CA VAL A 57 -12.91 8.34 22.25
C VAL A 57 -11.58 8.80 21.69
N LYS A 58 -10.99 9.85 22.26
CA LYS A 58 -9.68 10.37 21.85
C LYS A 58 -8.58 9.33 22.02
N GLU A 59 -8.49 8.69 23.18
CA GLU A 59 -7.45 7.68 23.44
C GLU A 59 -7.54 6.50 22.46
N ARG A 60 -8.76 5.99 22.19
CA ARG A 60 -8.95 4.91 21.21
C ARG A 60 -8.62 5.37 19.79
N MET A 61 -8.95 6.61 19.43
CA MET A 61 -8.59 7.18 18.15
C MET A 61 -7.07 7.28 17.98
N GLU A 62 -6.36 7.78 18.99
CA GLU A 62 -4.91 7.89 19.00
C GLU A 62 -4.24 6.51 18.85
N ASP A 63 -4.69 5.49 19.61
CA ASP A 63 -4.18 4.12 19.49
C ASP A 63 -4.28 3.59 18.05
N ILE A 64 -5.46 3.74 17.43
CA ILE A 64 -5.65 3.32 16.05
C ILE A 64 -4.81 4.15 15.07
N TYR A 65 -4.83 5.47 15.20
CA TYR A 65 -4.14 6.39 14.29
C TYR A 65 -2.63 6.14 14.29
N TYR A 66 -2.00 6.15 15.46
CA TYR A 66 -0.56 5.96 15.58
C TYR A 66 -0.12 4.55 15.19
N SER A 67 -0.97 3.53 15.43
CA SER A 67 -0.73 2.17 14.95
C SER A 67 -0.73 2.08 13.41
N ARG A 68 -1.61 2.85 12.74
CA ARG A 68 -1.72 2.82 11.27
C ARG A 68 -0.58 3.54 10.58
N ILE A 69 -0.26 4.76 11.00
CA ILE A 69 0.83 5.54 10.36
C ILE A 69 2.22 4.92 10.58
N GLY A 70 2.37 3.99 11.53
CA GLY A 70 3.59 3.19 11.68
C GLY A 70 3.67 1.95 10.77
N ASN A 71 2.68 1.69 9.91
CA ASN A 71 2.54 0.46 9.13
C ASN A 71 2.46 0.73 7.61
N ASP A 72 3.52 1.33 7.07
CA ASP A 72 3.54 1.91 5.72
C ASP A 72 3.24 0.93 4.58
N ASP A 73 3.78 -0.29 4.64
CA ASP A 73 3.67 -1.26 3.54
C ASP A 73 2.21 -1.65 3.25
N ARG A 74 1.39 -1.77 4.31
CA ARG A 74 -0.01 -2.18 4.17
C ARG A 74 -0.86 -1.07 3.57
N ILE A 75 -0.64 0.17 4.00
CA ILE A 75 -1.35 1.34 3.48
C ILE A 75 -1.00 1.53 2.01
N PHE A 76 0.27 1.39 1.64
CA PHE A 76 0.72 1.48 0.25
C PHE A 76 -0.03 0.49 -0.66
N LEU A 77 -0.18 -0.78 -0.25
CA LEU A 77 -0.93 -1.76 -1.02
C LEU A 77 -2.44 -1.46 -1.09
N GLN A 78 -3.02 -0.90 -0.04
CA GLN A 78 -4.43 -0.49 -0.04
C GLN A 78 -4.66 0.70 -0.97
N LEU A 79 -3.78 1.71 -0.95
CA LEU A 79 -3.78 2.84 -1.89
C LEU A 79 -3.79 2.36 -3.34
N LYS A 80 -2.90 1.44 -3.71
CA LYS A 80 -2.87 0.91 -5.10
C LYS A 80 -4.20 0.26 -5.50
N ARG A 81 -4.96 -0.31 -4.55
CA ARG A 81 -6.24 -0.98 -4.80
C ARG A 81 -7.44 -0.04 -4.82
N THR A 82 -7.36 1.17 -4.25
CA THR A 82 -8.48 2.12 -4.27
C THR A 82 -8.92 2.40 -5.70
N ARG A 83 -7.99 2.76 -6.59
CA ARG A 83 -8.28 3.03 -8.01
C ARG A 83 -8.94 1.84 -8.73
N ARG A 84 -8.67 0.60 -8.31
CA ARG A 84 -9.32 -0.57 -8.90
C ARG A 84 -10.81 -0.62 -8.59
N TYR A 85 -11.21 -0.38 -7.35
CA TYR A 85 -12.57 -0.68 -6.88
C TYR A 85 -13.42 0.55 -6.56
N PHE A 86 -12.81 1.65 -6.07
CA PHE A 86 -13.54 2.84 -5.64
C PHE A 86 -14.40 3.46 -6.75
N PRO A 87 -13.97 3.58 -8.02
CA PRO A 87 -14.82 4.12 -9.06
C PRO A 87 -16.15 3.37 -9.23
N LEU A 88 -16.12 2.03 -9.13
CA LEU A 88 -17.33 1.21 -9.17
C LEU A 88 -18.17 1.40 -7.90
N PHE A 89 -17.53 1.46 -6.73
CA PHE A 89 -18.22 1.66 -5.46
C PHE A 89 -18.94 3.01 -5.43
N GLU A 90 -18.27 4.08 -5.83
CA GLU A 90 -18.77 5.45 -5.95
C GLU A 90 -19.97 5.52 -6.90
N LYS A 91 -19.86 4.88 -8.06
CA LYS A 91 -20.97 4.75 -9.01
C LYS A 91 -22.20 4.11 -8.36
N ILE A 92 -22.02 2.97 -7.69
CA ILE A 92 -23.13 2.26 -7.02
C ILE A 92 -23.70 3.09 -5.86
N LEU A 93 -22.87 3.74 -5.05
CA LEU A 93 -23.32 4.59 -3.95
C LEU A 93 -24.16 5.76 -4.46
N LYS A 94 -23.74 6.39 -5.56
CA LYS A 94 -24.49 7.45 -6.23
C LYS A 94 -25.84 6.94 -6.79
N GLU A 95 -25.85 5.78 -7.46
CA GLU A 95 -27.10 5.14 -7.93
C GLU A 95 -28.08 4.87 -6.78
N MET A 96 -27.53 4.57 -5.59
CA MET A 96 -28.30 4.21 -4.41
C MET A 96 -28.63 5.37 -3.49
N ASP A 97 -28.21 6.61 -3.80
CA ASP A 97 -28.30 7.76 -2.89
C ASP A 97 -27.81 7.40 -1.47
N ALA A 98 -26.52 7.04 -1.39
CA ALA A 98 -25.85 6.61 -0.17
C ALA A 98 -24.54 7.39 0.03
N PRO A 99 -24.09 7.59 1.29
CA PRO A 99 -22.86 8.32 1.56
C PRO A 99 -21.63 7.64 0.96
N ASP A 100 -20.76 8.45 0.35
CA ASP A 100 -19.49 7.99 -0.25
C ASP A 100 -18.60 7.24 0.75
N ASP A 101 -18.57 7.70 2.00
CA ASP A 101 -17.80 7.13 3.12
C ASP A 101 -18.02 5.62 3.33
N LEU A 102 -19.17 5.06 2.93
CA LEU A 102 -19.46 3.63 3.09
C LEU A 102 -18.47 2.73 2.32
N LYS A 103 -17.80 3.24 1.28
CA LYS A 103 -16.78 2.49 0.55
C LYS A 103 -15.59 2.07 1.43
N TYR A 104 -15.29 2.85 2.46
CA TYR A 104 -14.18 2.59 3.38
C TYR A 104 -14.41 1.39 4.29
N LEU A 105 -15.64 0.89 4.43
CA LEU A 105 -15.88 -0.37 5.13
C LEU A 105 -15.16 -1.53 4.42
N SER A 106 -15.14 -1.57 3.09
CA SER A 106 -14.40 -2.62 2.37
C SER A 106 -12.89 -2.58 2.62
N VAL A 107 -12.33 -1.40 2.91
CA VAL A 107 -10.94 -1.24 3.34
C VAL A 107 -10.74 -1.88 4.72
N ALA A 108 -11.62 -1.57 5.68
CA ALA A 108 -11.56 -2.13 7.03
C ALA A 108 -11.78 -3.65 7.05
N GLU A 109 -12.71 -4.15 6.24
CA GLU A 109 -13.08 -5.58 6.19
C GLU A 109 -12.01 -6.44 5.52
N SER A 110 -11.49 -6.01 4.36
CA SER A 110 -10.64 -6.88 3.53
C SER A 110 -9.34 -6.25 3.07
N SER A 111 -9.07 -4.98 3.38
CA SER A 111 -8.00 -4.21 2.72
C SER A 111 -8.15 -4.20 1.19
N LEU A 112 -9.42 -4.15 0.70
CA LEU A 112 -9.80 -4.23 -0.71
C LEU A 112 -9.29 -5.51 -1.41
N ARG A 113 -9.34 -6.64 -0.69
CA ARG A 113 -8.95 -7.95 -1.22
C ARG A 113 -10.17 -8.75 -1.62
N ILE A 114 -10.30 -9.01 -2.91
CA ILE A 114 -11.36 -9.87 -3.41
C ILE A 114 -11.18 -11.32 -2.96
N ASP A 115 -9.95 -11.78 -2.73
CA ASP A 115 -9.61 -13.15 -2.33
C ASP A 115 -9.63 -13.37 -0.81
N ALA A 116 -10.13 -12.42 -0.03
CA ALA A 116 -10.08 -12.46 1.43
C ALA A 116 -11.03 -13.52 2.04
N TYR A 117 -10.53 -14.20 3.08
CA TYR A 117 -11.27 -15.11 3.95
C TYR A 117 -10.90 -14.87 5.41
N SER A 118 -11.86 -14.96 6.33
CA SER A 118 -11.63 -14.95 7.78
C SER A 118 -11.82 -16.32 8.42
N ASN A 119 -11.42 -16.45 9.69
CA ASN A 119 -11.67 -17.66 10.50
C ASN A 119 -13.17 -17.95 10.71
N ALA A 120 -14.04 -16.95 10.53
CA ALA A 120 -15.49 -17.09 10.62
C ALA A 120 -16.14 -17.34 9.25
N ASP A 121 -15.35 -17.76 8.26
CA ASP A 121 -15.75 -17.95 6.86
C ASP A 121 -16.33 -16.70 6.19
N ALA A 122 -15.99 -15.51 6.72
CA ALA A 122 -16.33 -14.25 6.07
C ALA A 122 -15.50 -14.09 4.80
N ALA A 123 -16.11 -13.64 3.70
CA ALA A 123 -15.52 -13.76 2.36
C ALA A 123 -15.62 -12.49 1.51
N GLY A 124 -14.60 -12.29 0.68
CA GLY A 124 -14.56 -11.24 -0.35
C GLY A 124 -14.30 -9.83 0.19
N LEU A 125 -14.53 -8.84 -0.68
CA LEU A 125 -14.29 -7.41 -0.41
C LEU A 125 -15.02 -6.89 0.82
N TRP A 126 -16.19 -7.47 1.11
CA TRP A 126 -17.12 -7.02 2.13
C TRP A 126 -17.23 -7.99 3.31
N GLN A 127 -16.43 -9.06 3.32
CA GLN A 127 -16.39 -10.06 4.39
C GLN A 127 -17.79 -10.55 4.81
N PHE A 128 -18.61 -10.94 3.85
CA PHE A 128 -19.89 -11.58 4.17
C PHE A 128 -19.66 -12.99 4.72
N ILE A 129 -20.23 -13.32 5.88
CA ILE A 129 -20.43 -14.72 6.26
C ILE A 129 -21.51 -15.36 5.36
N PRO A 130 -21.51 -16.70 5.16
CA PRO A 130 -22.38 -17.35 4.18
C PRO A 130 -23.87 -17.08 4.39
N SER A 131 -24.35 -17.13 5.64
CA SER A 131 -25.75 -16.91 6.00
C SER A 131 -26.19 -15.48 5.69
N THR A 132 -25.38 -14.49 6.07
CA THR A 132 -25.64 -13.07 5.80
C THR A 132 -25.60 -12.78 4.30
N GLY A 133 -24.62 -13.34 3.57
CA GLY A 133 -24.57 -13.20 2.11
C GLY A 133 -25.87 -13.69 1.45
N LYS A 134 -26.36 -14.87 1.83
CA LYS A 134 -27.64 -15.40 1.35
C LYS A 134 -28.84 -14.52 1.72
N LEU A 135 -28.89 -14.03 2.96
CA LEU A 135 -29.94 -13.13 3.42
C LEU A 135 -30.01 -11.86 2.54
N TRP A 136 -28.86 -11.37 2.08
CA TRP A 136 -28.77 -10.17 1.23
C TRP A 136 -28.75 -10.49 -0.27
N GLY A 137 -29.19 -11.69 -0.66
CA GLY A 137 -29.47 -12.07 -2.03
C GLY A 137 -28.25 -12.57 -2.83
N LEU A 138 -27.14 -12.90 -2.17
CA LEU A 138 -25.99 -13.52 -2.80
C LEU A 138 -26.17 -15.04 -2.87
N ARG A 139 -25.88 -15.64 -4.02
CA ARG A 139 -25.79 -17.08 -4.18
C ARG A 139 -24.50 -17.61 -3.55
N VAL A 140 -24.63 -18.51 -2.58
CA VAL A 140 -23.50 -19.16 -1.90
C VAL A 140 -23.74 -20.67 -1.83
N ASP A 141 -23.06 -21.41 -2.70
CA ASP A 141 -23.09 -22.86 -2.80
C ASP A 141 -21.72 -23.43 -3.22
N LYS A 142 -21.65 -24.76 -3.47
CA LYS A 142 -20.38 -25.44 -3.77
C LYS A 142 -19.76 -25.07 -5.11
N GLN A 143 -20.55 -24.55 -6.06
CA GLN A 143 -20.11 -24.17 -7.40
C GLN A 143 -19.98 -22.65 -7.54
N ILE A 144 -20.83 -21.89 -6.85
CA ILE A 144 -20.93 -20.43 -6.97
C ILE A 144 -20.87 -19.77 -5.59
N ASP A 145 -19.99 -18.79 -5.43
CA ASP A 145 -19.92 -17.95 -4.22
C ASP A 145 -19.86 -16.47 -4.59
N GLU A 146 -21.03 -15.83 -4.70
CA GLU A 146 -21.17 -14.43 -5.11
C GLU A 146 -20.67 -13.42 -4.08
N ARG A 147 -20.20 -13.87 -2.91
CA ARG A 147 -19.44 -13.01 -1.98
C ARG A 147 -18.11 -12.55 -2.61
N PHE A 148 -17.60 -13.33 -3.57
CA PHE A 148 -16.45 -13.01 -4.42
C PHE A 148 -16.82 -12.27 -5.72
N HIS A 149 -18.09 -11.97 -5.95
CA HIS A 149 -18.51 -11.20 -7.10
C HIS A 149 -18.46 -9.71 -6.76
N VAL A 150 -17.59 -8.94 -7.41
CA VAL A 150 -17.30 -7.54 -7.08
C VAL A 150 -18.58 -6.70 -7.01
N GLU A 151 -19.35 -6.62 -8.10
CA GLU A 151 -20.55 -5.77 -8.12
C GLU A 151 -21.68 -6.30 -7.22
N LYS A 152 -22.06 -7.57 -7.33
CA LYS A 152 -23.16 -8.16 -6.54
C LYS A 152 -22.93 -8.04 -5.03
N SER A 153 -21.73 -8.37 -4.55
CA SER A 153 -21.40 -8.24 -3.12
C SER A 153 -21.41 -6.78 -2.66
N THR A 154 -20.95 -5.85 -3.49
CA THR A 154 -20.98 -4.41 -3.20
C THR A 154 -22.41 -3.87 -3.07
N ARG A 155 -23.29 -4.20 -4.02
CA ARG A 155 -24.70 -3.84 -3.94
C ARG A 155 -25.37 -4.46 -2.72
N ALA A 156 -25.05 -5.71 -2.39
CA ALA A 156 -25.55 -6.36 -1.18
C ALA A 156 -25.10 -5.64 0.10
N ALA A 157 -23.82 -5.26 0.20
CA ALA A 157 -23.27 -4.54 1.35
C ALA A 157 -23.94 -3.17 1.55
N PHE A 158 -24.07 -2.38 0.48
CA PHE A 158 -24.72 -1.07 0.59
C PHE A 158 -26.22 -1.17 0.89
N ARG A 159 -26.94 -2.18 0.35
CA ARG A 159 -28.34 -2.42 0.75
C ARG A 159 -28.45 -2.77 2.23
N MET A 160 -27.55 -3.63 2.72
CA MET A 160 -27.48 -3.98 4.14
C MET A 160 -27.25 -2.74 5.01
N LEU A 161 -26.24 -1.93 4.69
CA LEU A 161 -25.90 -0.73 5.45
C LEU A 161 -27.03 0.30 5.46
N LYS A 162 -27.71 0.53 4.33
CA LYS A 162 -28.90 1.39 4.29
C LYS A 162 -30.03 0.86 5.18
N SER A 163 -30.27 -0.44 5.16
CA SER A 163 -31.29 -1.06 6.03
C SER A 163 -30.93 -0.94 7.51
N LEU A 164 -29.66 -1.15 7.87
CA LEU A 164 -29.18 -1.00 9.24
C LEU A 164 -29.30 0.46 9.71
N ARG A 165 -28.99 1.42 8.83
CA ARG A 165 -29.19 2.85 9.12
C ARG A 165 -30.66 3.21 9.33
N ALA A 166 -31.55 2.67 8.50
CA ALA A 166 -32.98 2.92 8.64
C ALA A 166 -33.53 2.40 9.99
N GLU A 167 -33.02 1.26 10.46
CA GLU A 167 -33.38 0.66 11.74
C GLU A 167 -32.79 1.43 12.94
N LEU A 168 -31.50 1.78 12.87
CA LEU A 168 -30.75 2.30 14.03
C LEU A 168 -30.70 3.82 14.11
N GLY A 169 -31.01 4.53 13.02
CA GLY A 169 -30.99 5.99 12.98
C GLY A 169 -29.59 6.63 13.08
N SER A 170 -28.50 5.86 13.10
CA SER A 170 -27.11 6.32 13.07
C SER A 170 -26.28 5.51 12.06
N TRP A 171 -25.37 6.16 11.33
CA TRP A 171 -24.43 5.50 10.42
C TRP A 171 -23.32 4.81 11.22
N SER A 172 -22.84 5.43 12.28
CA SER A 172 -21.90 4.80 13.21
C SER A 172 -22.48 3.54 13.85
N LEU A 173 -23.75 3.55 14.27
CA LEU A 173 -24.43 2.33 14.74
C LEU A 173 -24.67 1.32 13.62
N ALA A 174 -25.02 1.76 12.41
CA ALA A 174 -25.20 0.86 11.27
C ALA A 174 -23.91 0.09 10.93
N ALA A 175 -22.77 0.77 10.93
CA ALA A 175 -21.46 0.14 10.73
C ALA A 175 -21.08 -0.78 11.91
N ALA A 176 -21.39 -0.40 13.16
CA ALA A 176 -21.21 -1.29 14.30
C ALA A 176 -22.07 -2.58 14.18
N ALA A 177 -23.31 -2.45 13.71
CA ALA A 177 -24.19 -3.58 13.45
C ALA A 177 -23.77 -4.42 12.24
N TYR A 178 -23.06 -3.83 11.27
CA TYR A 178 -22.42 -4.57 10.19
C TYR A 178 -21.34 -5.51 10.74
N ASN A 179 -20.46 -4.99 11.61
CA ASN A 179 -19.38 -5.75 12.24
C ASN A 179 -19.90 -6.79 13.25
N ASN A 180 -20.93 -6.45 14.04
CA ASN A 180 -21.29 -7.23 15.22
C ASN A 180 -22.72 -7.78 15.24
N GLY A 181 -23.45 -7.58 14.15
CA GLY A 181 -24.83 -8.02 13.98
C GLY A 181 -25.85 -7.10 14.65
N LEU A 182 -26.94 -6.83 13.93
CA LEU A 182 -28.04 -5.97 14.39
C LEU A 182 -28.65 -6.41 15.72
N ALA A 183 -28.87 -7.71 15.90
CA ALA A 183 -29.48 -8.24 17.12
C ALA A 183 -28.64 -7.91 18.37
N ASN A 184 -27.30 -7.98 18.26
CA ASN A 184 -26.43 -7.65 19.38
C ASN A 184 -26.40 -6.15 19.66
N ILE A 185 -26.34 -5.31 18.62
CA ILE A 185 -26.40 -3.86 18.79
C ILE A 185 -27.73 -3.44 19.44
N ASN A 186 -28.87 -3.94 18.96
CA ASN A 186 -30.17 -3.65 19.56
C ASN A 186 -30.26 -4.08 21.03
N ARG A 187 -29.69 -5.24 21.37
CA ARG A 187 -29.60 -5.71 22.75
C ARG A 187 -28.80 -4.73 23.61
N VAL A 188 -27.61 -4.33 23.16
CA VAL A 188 -26.71 -3.42 23.89
C VAL A 188 -27.32 -2.03 24.04
N VAL A 189 -27.89 -1.46 22.98
CA VAL A 189 -28.63 -0.18 23.01
C VAL A 189 -29.72 -0.21 24.07
N LYS A 190 -30.53 -1.29 24.10
CA LYS A 190 -31.63 -1.44 25.05
C LYS A 190 -31.15 -1.61 26.49
N GLU A 191 -30.11 -2.42 26.71
CA GLU A 191 -29.56 -2.70 28.04
C GLU A 191 -28.91 -1.46 28.66
N GLN A 192 -28.11 -0.73 27.87
CA GLN A 192 -27.38 0.44 28.33
C GLN A 192 -28.22 1.72 28.31
N LYS A 193 -29.38 1.69 27.62
CA LYS A 193 -30.30 2.83 27.42
C LYS A 193 -29.63 4.00 26.68
N GLU A 194 -28.74 3.66 25.76
CA GLU A 194 -27.98 4.62 24.96
C GLU A 194 -28.14 4.29 23.48
N ASN A 195 -28.18 5.31 22.63
CA ASN A 195 -28.38 5.17 21.19
C ASN A 195 -27.29 5.88 20.36
N ASN A 196 -26.16 6.19 20.98
CA ASN A 196 -24.99 6.77 20.34
C ASN A 196 -23.82 5.78 20.41
N TYR A 197 -23.21 5.49 19.26
CA TYR A 197 -22.07 4.58 19.16
C TYR A 197 -20.93 4.92 20.14
N PHE A 198 -20.63 6.20 20.32
CA PHE A 198 -19.50 6.63 21.14
C PHE A 198 -19.76 6.48 22.64
N ASP A 199 -21.03 6.47 23.04
CA ASP A 199 -21.45 6.32 24.44
C ASP A 199 -21.68 4.85 24.84
N LEU A 200 -21.78 3.94 23.85
CA LEU A 200 -21.98 2.51 24.10
C LEU A 200 -20.70 1.79 24.54
N PHE A 201 -20.82 0.99 25.60
CA PHE A 201 -19.81 0.03 26.01
C PHE A 201 -19.89 -1.24 25.16
N LEU A 202 -19.21 -1.22 24.01
CA LEU A 202 -19.13 -2.33 23.06
C LEU A 202 -17.86 -3.18 23.26
N ASN A 203 -17.82 -4.37 22.65
CA ASN A 203 -16.61 -5.20 22.64
C ASN A 203 -15.44 -4.50 21.91
N LYS A 204 -14.19 -4.94 22.14
CA LYS A 204 -12.99 -4.27 21.65
C LYS A 204 -12.98 -4.06 20.13
N GLU A 205 -13.42 -5.04 19.36
CA GLU A 205 -13.43 -4.96 17.91
C GLU A 205 -14.44 -3.91 17.44
N THR A 206 -15.69 -4.05 17.88
CA THR A 206 -16.80 -3.20 17.42
C THR A 206 -16.65 -1.76 17.91
N ARG A 207 -16.14 -1.54 19.12
CA ARG A 207 -15.92 -0.20 19.69
C ARG A 207 -14.77 0.58 19.04
N ASN A 208 -13.92 -0.11 18.28
CA ASN A 208 -12.82 0.50 17.53
C ASN A 208 -13.10 0.54 16.01
N TYR A 209 -14.18 -0.08 15.56
CA TYR A 209 -14.49 -0.27 14.14
C TYR A 209 -14.62 1.06 13.37
N ILE A 210 -15.33 2.05 13.94
CA ILE A 210 -15.43 3.37 13.31
C ILE A 210 -14.08 4.07 13.23
N PHE A 211 -13.25 3.98 14.27
CA PHE A 211 -11.91 4.58 14.27
C PHE A 211 -11.03 3.99 13.17
N HIS A 212 -11.09 2.67 12.96
CA HIS A 212 -10.38 2.04 11.83
C HIS A 212 -10.83 2.60 10.48
N ILE A 213 -12.14 2.81 10.29
CA ILE A 213 -12.68 3.33 9.03
C ILE A 213 -12.24 4.77 8.79
N VAL A 214 -12.44 5.67 9.76
CA VAL A 214 -12.16 7.10 9.58
C VAL A 214 -10.67 7.42 9.52
N VAL A 215 -9.82 6.65 10.22
CA VAL A 215 -8.35 6.78 10.10
C VAL A 215 -7.89 6.33 8.73
N MET A 216 -8.42 5.21 8.21
CA MET A 216 -8.06 4.77 6.86
C MET A 216 -8.58 5.74 5.80
N LYS A 217 -9.80 6.28 5.96
CA LYS A 217 -10.33 7.34 5.12
C LYS A 217 -9.37 8.53 5.07
N GLU A 218 -8.99 9.07 6.23
CA GLU A 218 -8.06 10.19 6.35
C GLU A 218 -6.74 9.95 5.59
N ILE A 219 -6.12 8.77 5.81
CA ILE A 219 -4.84 8.44 5.17
C ILE A 219 -4.99 8.25 3.65
N LEU A 220 -6.08 7.61 3.21
CA LEU A 220 -6.31 7.29 1.80
C LEU A 220 -6.80 8.49 0.98
N ASP A 221 -7.48 9.44 1.60
CA ASP A 221 -7.88 10.73 0.98
C ASP A 221 -6.71 11.72 0.93
N HIS A 222 -5.77 11.65 1.88
CA HIS A 222 -4.62 12.55 1.98
C HIS A 222 -3.25 11.84 1.92
N PRO A 223 -2.98 10.94 0.97
CA PRO A 223 -1.80 10.08 0.98
C PRO A 223 -0.47 10.84 1.03
N HIS A 224 -0.40 12.00 0.37
CA HIS A 224 0.79 12.86 0.36
C HIS A 224 1.13 13.41 1.74
N ASP A 225 0.11 13.73 2.55
CA ASP A 225 0.33 14.20 3.92
C ASP A 225 0.95 13.11 4.76
N TYR A 226 0.63 11.85 4.49
CA TYR A 226 1.22 10.69 5.17
C TYR A 226 2.50 10.17 4.50
N GLY A 227 3.05 10.90 3.52
CA GLY A 227 4.32 10.58 2.88
C GLY A 227 4.23 9.55 1.75
N TYR A 228 3.02 9.12 1.38
CA TYR A 228 2.78 8.26 0.23
C TYR A 228 2.74 9.09 -1.05
N VAL A 229 3.66 8.81 -1.96
CA VAL A 229 3.73 9.43 -3.28
C VAL A 229 3.63 8.31 -4.31
N LEU A 230 2.53 8.27 -5.04
CA LEU A 230 2.23 7.28 -6.07
C LEU A 230 1.95 8.02 -7.38
N ALA A 231 2.59 7.58 -8.46
CA ALA A 231 2.23 8.03 -9.80
C ALA A 231 1.00 7.25 -10.29
N ASP A 232 0.32 7.77 -11.30
CA ASP A 232 -0.91 7.15 -11.84
C ASP A 232 -0.73 5.68 -12.23
N HIS A 233 0.41 5.32 -12.81
CA HIS A 233 0.73 3.96 -13.24
C HIS A 233 1.04 3.01 -12.08
N ASP A 234 1.31 3.52 -10.87
CA ASP A 234 1.52 2.67 -9.71
C ASP A 234 0.19 2.05 -9.27
N TYR A 235 -0.92 2.78 -9.42
CA TYR A 235 -2.23 2.27 -9.04
C TYR A 235 -2.67 1.11 -9.92
N HIS A 236 -3.44 0.20 -9.33
CA HIS A 236 -4.13 -0.80 -10.12
C HIS A 236 -5.24 -0.14 -10.95
N ARG A 237 -5.27 -0.46 -12.25
CA ARG A 237 -6.26 0.08 -13.18
C ARG A 237 -7.70 -0.13 -12.68
N PRO A 238 -8.62 0.81 -12.97
CA PRO A 238 -10.03 0.67 -12.64
C PRO A 238 -10.62 -0.62 -13.19
N TYR A 239 -11.48 -1.26 -12.41
CA TYR A 239 -12.09 -2.55 -12.73
C TYR A 239 -12.86 -2.51 -14.05
N ASP A 240 -13.72 -1.50 -14.24
CA ASP A 240 -14.57 -1.35 -15.43
C ASP A 240 -13.76 -0.99 -16.69
N GLU A 241 -12.66 -0.26 -16.52
CA GLU A 241 -11.77 0.14 -17.62
C GLU A 241 -10.89 -1.00 -18.11
N SER A 242 -10.42 -1.83 -17.17
CA SER A 242 -9.48 -2.93 -17.46
C SER A 242 -10.14 -4.23 -17.87
N THR A 243 -11.46 -4.34 -17.79
CA THR A 243 -12.19 -5.57 -18.06
C THR A 243 -13.35 -5.39 -19.05
N HIS A 244 -13.81 -6.49 -19.62
CA HIS A 244 -15.01 -6.58 -20.44
C HIS A 244 -15.84 -7.80 -20.04
N LEU A 245 -17.14 -7.76 -20.34
CA LEU A 245 -18.10 -8.82 -20.05
C LEU A 245 -18.28 -9.75 -21.25
N ILE A 246 -18.32 -11.04 -20.98
CA ILE A 246 -18.73 -12.08 -21.92
C ILE A 246 -19.98 -12.74 -21.36
N THR A 247 -21.08 -12.66 -22.11
CA THR A 247 -22.31 -13.39 -21.78
C THR A 247 -22.19 -14.83 -22.25
N VAL A 248 -22.37 -15.77 -21.34
CA VAL A 248 -22.46 -17.20 -21.63
C VAL A 248 -23.87 -17.67 -21.34
N ALA A 249 -24.49 -18.36 -22.30
CA ALA A 249 -25.76 -19.05 -22.11
C ALA A 249 -25.51 -20.56 -22.14
N GLY A 250 -25.98 -21.27 -21.11
CA GLY A 250 -25.75 -22.69 -20.93
C GLY A 250 -24.65 -23.01 -19.91
N PRO A 251 -24.41 -24.31 -19.64
CA PRO A 251 -23.35 -24.75 -18.74
C PRO A 251 -21.96 -24.62 -19.40
N ILE A 252 -20.93 -24.47 -18.57
CA ILE A 252 -19.53 -24.70 -18.97
C ILE A 252 -19.03 -25.94 -18.22
N SER A 253 -18.80 -27.03 -18.95
CA SER A 253 -18.36 -28.32 -18.39
C SER A 253 -16.85 -28.41 -18.14
N ASP A 254 -16.06 -27.54 -18.76
CA ASP A 254 -14.62 -27.39 -18.51
C ASP A 254 -14.21 -25.92 -18.69
N LEU A 255 -14.03 -25.22 -17.57
CA LEU A 255 -13.67 -23.80 -17.55
C LEU A 255 -12.27 -23.57 -18.15
N GLY A 256 -11.37 -24.54 -18.04
CA GLY A 256 -10.03 -24.47 -18.60
C GLY A 256 -10.04 -24.53 -20.13
N GLN A 257 -10.83 -25.44 -20.70
CA GLN A 257 -11.03 -25.52 -22.14
C GLN A 257 -11.77 -24.29 -22.67
N TRP A 258 -12.84 -23.88 -22.01
CA TRP A 258 -13.56 -22.65 -22.35
C TRP A 258 -12.63 -21.43 -22.35
N ALA A 259 -11.75 -21.30 -21.35
CA ALA A 259 -10.78 -20.21 -21.28
C ALA A 259 -9.83 -20.17 -22.50
N LYS A 260 -9.36 -21.34 -22.97
CA LYS A 260 -8.51 -21.41 -24.17
C LYS A 260 -9.26 -20.98 -25.43
N GLU A 261 -10.53 -21.35 -25.54
CA GLU A 261 -11.40 -20.94 -26.67
C GLU A 261 -11.63 -19.43 -26.70
N GLN A 262 -11.60 -18.77 -25.54
CA GLN A 262 -11.64 -17.29 -25.43
C GLN A 262 -10.26 -16.63 -25.60
N GLY A 263 -9.22 -17.37 -26.01
CA GLY A 263 -7.86 -16.82 -26.19
C GLY A 263 -7.16 -16.47 -24.88
N THR A 264 -7.59 -17.04 -23.74
CA THR A 264 -7.01 -16.80 -22.42
C THR A 264 -6.66 -18.10 -21.69
N ASN A 265 -6.45 -18.06 -20.37
CA ASN A 265 -6.16 -19.23 -19.56
C ASN A 265 -7.03 -19.30 -18.29
N TYR A 266 -7.13 -20.51 -17.73
CA TYR A 266 -7.94 -20.80 -16.53
C TYR A 266 -7.65 -19.84 -15.36
N LYS A 267 -6.37 -19.55 -15.10
CA LYS A 267 -5.96 -18.64 -14.01
C LYS A 267 -6.53 -17.24 -14.23
N THR A 268 -6.43 -16.70 -15.44
CA THR A 268 -7.00 -15.38 -15.78
C THR A 268 -8.50 -15.34 -15.54
N VAL A 269 -9.26 -16.34 -16.01
CA VAL A 269 -10.70 -16.42 -15.77
C VAL A 269 -11.00 -16.45 -14.27
N LYS A 270 -10.29 -17.29 -13.51
CA LYS A 270 -10.47 -17.43 -12.06
C LYS A 270 -10.15 -16.16 -11.28
N LEU A 271 -9.10 -15.43 -11.65
CA LEU A 271 -8.71 -14.18 -10.98
C LEU A 271 -9.71 -13.05 -11.19
N HIS A 272 -10.44 -13.05 -12.31
CA HIS A 272 -11.45 -12.04 -12.61
C HIS A 272 -12.87 -12.46 -12.18
N ASN A 273 -13.07 -13.77 -11.97
CA ASN A 273 -14.33 -14.38 -11.56
C ASN A 273 -14.13 -15.30 -10.36
N TYR A 274 -13.60 -14.75 -9.26
CA TYR A 274 -13.32 -15.51 -8.04
C TYR A 274 -14.56 -16.27 -7.50
N TRP A 275 -15.76 -15.78 -7.83
CA TRP A 275 -17.05 -16.38 -7.48
C TRP A 275 -17.34 -17.74 -8.13
N ILE A 276 -16.60 -18.13 -9.16
CA ILE A 276 -16.71 -19.47 -9.78
C ILE A 276 -15.87 -20.44 -8.97
N MET A 277 -16.45 -21.32 -8.15
CA MET A 277 -15.70 -22.12 -7.17
C MET A 277 -15.08 -23.40 -7.73
N LYS A 278 -15.50 -23.84 -8.91
CA LYS A 278 -15.09 -25.11 -9.54
C LYS A 278 -14.60 -24.90 -10.98
N ASN A 279 -14.09 -25.96 -11.62
CA ASN A 279 -13.74 -25.95 -13.05
C ASN A 279 -14.98 -26.06 -13.96
N VAL A 280 -16.17 -25.73 -13.45
CA VAL A 280 -17.44 -25.84 -14.16
C VAL A 280 -18.33 -24.66 -13.80
N LEU A 281 -19.22 -24.28 -14.72
CA LEU A 281 -20.38 -23.44 -14.44
C LEU A 281 -21.65 -24.24 -14.72
N PRO A 282 -22.64 -24.23 -13.79
CA PRO A 282 -23.90 -24.90 -14.01
C PRO A 282 -24.72 -24.20 -15.11
N ASP A 283 -25.75 -24.87 -15.59
CA ASP A 283 -26.65 -24.29 -16.58
C ASP A 283 -27.27 -22.96 -16.09
N GLY A 284 -27.40 -22.01 -17.00
CA GLY A 284 -27.83 -20.66 -16.69
C GLY A 284 -27.31 -19.61 -17.68
N ARG A 285 -27.53 -18.34 -17.33
CA ARG A 285 -26.98 -17.19 -18.05
C ARG A 285 -25.97 -16.49 -17.15
N TRP A 286 -24.73 -16.42 -17.61
CA TRP A 286 -23.60 -15.92 -16.85
C TRP A 286 -22.96 -14.73 -17.55
N GLU A 287 -22.46 -13.81 -16.75
CA GLU A 287 -21.63 -12.70 -17.22
C GLU A 287 -20.24 -12.90 -16.63
N LEU A 288 -19.30 -13.34 -17.49
CA LEU A 288 -17.92 -13.59 -17.09
C LEU A 288 -17.08 -12.37 -17.45
N ILE A 289 -16.19 -12.02 -16.54
CA ILE A 289 -15.32 -10.85 -16.66
C ILE A 289 -13.96 -11.31 -17.12
N LEU A 290 -13.48 -10.79 -18.24
CA LEU A 290 -12.13 -11.02 -18.74
C LEU A 290 -11.38 -9.69 -18.85
N PRO A 291 -10.05 -9.69 -18.72
CA PRO A 291 -9.27 -8.49 -18.97
C PRO A 291 -9.45 -8.07 -20.42
N LYS A 292 -9.61 -6.77 -20.68
CA LYS A 292 -9.49 -6.24 -22.03
C LYS A 292 -8.07 -6.50 -22.52
N GLU A 293 -7.92 -6.90 -23.78
CA GLU A 293 -6.62 -6.92 -24.42
C GLU A 293 -6.00 -5.52 -24.27
N ILE A 294 -4.78 -5.49 -23.74
CA ILE A 294 -3.98 -4.30 -23.79
C ILE A 294 -3.57 -4.19 -25.25
N LYS A 295 -4.34 -3.45 -26.06
CA LYS A 295 -3.75 -2.79 -27.21
C LYS A 295 -2.73 -1.84 -26.63
N ILE A 296 -1.47 -2.26 -26.61
CA ILE A 296 -0.38 -1.30 -26.62
C ILE A 296 -0.56 -0.65 -27.99
N SER A 297 -1.35 0.41 -28.05
CA SER A 297 -1.33 1.27 -29.22
C SER A 297 0.09 1.78 -29.29
N ASP A 298 0.83 1.35 -30.31
CA ASP A 298 1.94 2.12 -30.81
C ASP A 298 1.39 3.55 -31.00
N SER A 299 1.86 4.49 -30.19
CA SER A 299 1.42 5.89 -30.09
C SER A 299 0.04 6.15 -29.45
N GLU A 300 0.08 6.57 -28.18
CA GLU A 300 -0.38 7.91 -27.78
C GLU A 300 0.57 8.37 -26.66
N THR A 301 1.81 8.66 -27.05
CA THR A 301 2.62 9.63 -26.34
C THR A 301 1.95 10.97 -26.56
N ASP A 302 1.09 11.37 -25.61
CA ASP A 302 0.64 12.76 -25.51
C ASP A 302 1.89 13.64 -25.42
N THR A 303 2.18 14.24 -26.57
CA THR A 303 3.39 14.96 -26.89
C THR A 303 3.19 16.39 -26.42
N THR A 304 3.17 16.57 -25.10
CA THR A 304 3.28 17.90 -24.49
C THR A 304 4.30 17.91 -23.35
N TYR A 305 5.46 17.30 -23.57
CA TYR A 305 6.71 17.79 -23.00
C TYR A 305 7.66 18.04 -24.17
N GLY A 306 8.01 19.30 -24.36
CA GLY A 306 8.75 19.77 -25.52
C GLY A 306 10.02 18.96 -25.77
N ALA A 307 10.35 18.81 -27.05
CA ALA A 307 11.60 18.23 -27.52
C ALA A 307 12.79 18.81 -26.73
N VAL A 308 13.32 18.02 -25.80
CA VAL A 308 14.68 18.20 -25.30
C VAL A 308 15.47 17.07 -25.91
N SER A 309 16.31 17.41 -26.88
CA SER A 309 17.37 16.55 -27.37
C SER A 309 18.24 16.16 -26.17
N THR A 310 18.15 14.90 -25.73
CA THR A 310 19.11 14.32 -24.78
C THR A 310 19.97 13.35 -25.54
N THR A 311 21.22 13.76 -25.78
CA THR A 311 22.32 12.87 -26.12
C THR A 311 22.52 11.89 -24.97
N GLU A 312 22.08 10.65 -25.16
CA GLU A 312 22.40 9.54 -24.25
C GLU A 312 23.91 9.30 -24.29
N THR A 313 24.55 9.38 -23.12
CA THR A 313 25.96 9.06 -22.98
C THR A 313 26.06 7.78 -22.16
N SER A 314 26.53 6.69 -22.77
CA SER A 314 26.84 5.46 -22.05
C SER A 314 28.28 5.48 -21.54
N PHE A 315 28.53 4.85 -20.40
CA PHE A 315 29.87 4.64 -19.85
C PHE A 315 29.94 3.31 -19.13
N PHE A 316 31.15 2.72 -19.08
CA PHE A 316 31.38 1.46 -18.37
C PHE A 316 31.88 1.71 -16.96
N ILE A 317 31.33 0.98 -16.00
CA ILE A 317 31.89 0.84 -14.66
C ILE A 317 32.47 -0.56 -14.47
N GLU A 318 33.44 -0.70 -13.56
CA GLU A 318 33.94 -2.00 -13.12
C GLU A 318 33.30 -2.38 -11.77
N HIS A 319 32.56 -3.48 -11.75
CA HIS A 319 32.03 -4.10 -10.55
C HIS A 319 32.94 -5.28 -10.14
N ILE A 320 33.32 -5.35 -8.86
CA ILE A 320 34.14 -6.44 -8.32
C ILE A 320 33.21 -7.41 -7.59
N VAL A 321 33.11 -8.64 -8.09
CA VAL A 321 32.23 -9.68 -7.55
C VAL A 321 32.63 -10.03 -6.11
N GLN A 322 31.70 -9.90 -5.18
CA GLN A 322 31.83 -10.19 -3.76
C GLN A 322 31.44 -11.64 -3.44
N GLU A 323 31.73 -12.09 -2.21
CA GLU A 323 31.37 -13.43 -1.74
C GLU A 323 29.84 -13.64 -1.78
N GLY A 324 29.40 -14.66 -2.52
CA GLY A 324 27.97 -15.02 -2.64
C GLY A 324 27.17 -14.19 -3.66
N GLU A 325 27.81 -13.35 -4.48
CA GLU A 325 27.17 -12.67 -5.60
C GLU A 325 27.02 -13.58 -6.84
N SER A 326 25.98 -13.34 -7.63
CA SER A 326 25.71 -14.00 -8.90
C SER A 326 25.37 -12.97 -9.97
N LEU A 327 25.52 -13.31 -11.27
CA LEU A 327 25.18 -12.36 -12.34
C LEU A 327 23.72 -11.88 -12.28
N ILE A 328 22.81 -12.68 -11.76
CA ILE A 328 21.41 -12.28 -11.54
C ILE A 328 21.32 -11.17 -10.49
N LYS A 329 22.04 -11.31 -9.36
CA LYS A 329 22.06 -10.26 -8.32
C LYS A 329 22.68 -8.96 -8.86
N ILE A 330 23.74 -9.08 -9.65
CA ILE A 330 24.45 -7.95 -10.26
C ILE A 330 23.60 -7.28 -11.35
N SER A 331 22.92 -8.07 -12.18
CA SER A 331 21.93 -7.60 -13.16
C SER A 331 20.82 -6.80 -12.51
N ASN A 332 20.24 -7.32 -11.43
CA ASN A 332 19.21 -6.62 -10.66
C ASN A 332 19.76 -5.37 -9.95
N GLN A 333 21.03 -5.37 -9.52
CA GLN A 333 21.67 -4.24 -8.86
C GLN A 333 21.85 -3.04 -9.81
N TYR A 334 22.20 -3.33 -11.06
CA TYR A 334 22.50 -2.31 -12.08
C TYR A 334 21.36 -2.05 -13.06
N ASP A 335 20.26 -2.80 -12.95
CA ASP A 335 19.12 -2.76 -13.88
C ASP A 335 19.53 -2.96 -15.34
N VAL A 336 20.40 -3.94 -15.56
CA VAL A 336 20.90 -4.33 -16.89
C VAL A 336 20.63 -5.81 -17.10
N PRO A 337 20.23 -6.26 -18.30
CA PRO A 337 20.03 -7.68 -18.55
C PRO A 337 21.31 -8.50 -18.30
N VAL A 338 21.18 -9.68 -17.67
CA VAL A 338 22.29 -10.64 -17.53
C VAL A 338 22.95 -10.93 -18.88
N SER A 339 22.16 -10.97 -19.96
CA SER A 339 22.66 -11.16 -21.33
C SER A 339 23.65 -10.08 -21.76
N ASP A 340 23.47 -8.84 -21.31
CA ASP A 340 24.34 -7.74 -21.70
C ASP A 340 25.59 -7.71 -20.83
N ILE A 341 25.49 -8.03 -19.53
CA ILE A 341 26.66 -8.30 -18.68
C ILE A 341 27.53 -9.40 -19.29
N LEU A 342 26.93 -10.50 -19.76
CA LEU A 342 27.64 -11.60 -20.42
C LEU A 342 28.35 -11.11 -21.69
N LYS A 343 27.68 -10.30 -22.52
CA LYS A 343 28.25 -9.74 -23.76
C LYS A 343 29.41 -8.79 -23.47
N TRP A 344 29.24 -7.81 -22.57
CA TRP A 344 30.25 -6.81 -22.23
C TRP A 344 31.51 -7.41 -21.61
N ASN A 345 31.35 -8.56 -20.94
CA ASN A 345 32.44 -9.26 -20.26
C ASN A 345 32.96 -10.49 -21.00
N HIS A 346 32.43 -10.77 -22.19
CA HIS A 346 32.76 -11.95 -23.00
C HIS A 346 32.67 -13.27 -22.22
N LEU A 347 31.70 -13.37 -21.32
CA LEU A 347 31.49 -14.55 -20.48
C LEU A 347 30.65 -15.59 -21.25
N LYS A 348 31.06 -16.86 -21.16
CA LYS A 348 30.38 -17.99 -21.82
C LYS A 348 29.27 -18.61 -20.98
N SER A 349 29.22 -18.28 -19.69
CA SER A 349 28.21 -18.74 -18.74
C SER A 349 27.98 -17.68 -17.66
N ASP A 350 26.92 -17.85 -16.88
CA ASP A 350 26.52 -16.99 -15.77
C ASP A 350 27.28 -17.25 -14.45
N VAL A 351 28.30 -18.10 -14.50
CA VAL A 351 29.18 -18.42 -13.38
C VAL A 351 30.23 -17.33 -13.24
N VAL A 352 30.24 -16.65 -12.09
CA VAL A 352 31.24 -15.64 -11.73
C VAL A 352 31.94 -16.00 -10.42
N PHE A 353 33.25 -15.77 -10.38
CA PHE A 353 34.08 -16.04 -9.21
C PHE A 353 34.27 -14.77 -8.38
N ILE A 354 34.45 -14.93 -7.07
CA ILE A 354 34.81 -13.83 -6.18
C ILE A 354 36.06 -13.10 -6.70
N ASN A 355 36.07 -11.77 -6.58
CA ASN A 355 37.07 -10.83 -7.10
C ASN A 355 37.13 -10.72 -8.63
N ALA A 356 36.25 -11.38 -9.39
CA ALA A 356 36.11 -11.12 -10.81
C ALA A 356 35.69 -9.67 -11.05
N ARG A 357 36.26 -9.04 -12.08
CA ARG A 357 35.90 -7.67 -12.48
C ARG A 357 34.96 -7.73 -13.68
N LEU A 358 33.77 -7.17 -13.52
CA LEU A 358 32.75 -7.09 -14.55
C LEU A 358 32.59 -5.65 -15.02
N LYS A 359 32.72 -5.43 -16.32
CA LYS A 359 32.32 -4.22 -17.04
C LYS A 359 30.80 -4.18 -17.16
N ILE A 360 30.20 -3.12 -16.63
CA ILE A 360 28.76 -2.87 -16.70
C ILE A 360 28.57 -1.55 -17.44
N GLU A 361 27.90 -1.56 -18.59
CA GLU A 361 27.55 -0.34 -19.31
C GLU A 361 26.32 0.29 -18.64
N LEU A 362 26.42 1.56 -18.30
CA LEU A 362 25.32 2.35 -17.76
C LEU A 362 25.02 3.50 -18.72
N THR A 363 23.75 3.64 -19.10
CA THR A 363 23.28 4.76 -19.92
C THR A 363 22.87 5.92 -19.01
N ILE A 364 23.50 7.08 -19.16
CA ILE A 364 23.10 8.31 -18.46
C ILE A 364 22.03 9.01 -19.28
N SER A 365 20.80 8.98 -18.83
CA SER A 365 19.73 9.81 -19.41
C SER A 365 19.49 11.11 -18.63
N LYS A 366 19.75 11.18 -17.30
CA LYS A 366 19.76 12.47 -16.56
C LYS A 366 20.48 12.43 -15.20
N ARG A 367 21.47 13.31 -15.00
CA ARG A 367 22.05 13.59 -13.67
C ARG A 367 21.15 14.56 -12.90
N ILE A 368 20.64 14.11 -11.75
CA ILE A 368 19.79 14.87 -10.85
C ILE A 368 20.56 15.12 -9.54
N VAL A 369 20.53 16.35 -9.04
CA VAL A 369 21.00 16.68 -7.70
C VAL A 369 19.78 16.82 -6.79
N HIS A 370 19.57 15.85 -5.92
CA HIS A 370 18.49 15.84 -4.95
C HIS A 370 18.99 16.35 -3.60
N TYR A 371 18.40 17.42 -3.07
CA TYR A 371 18.68 17.87 -1.71
C TYR A 371 17.77 17.13 -0.73
N VAL A 372 18.37 16.31 0.14
CA VAL A 372 17.66 15.49 1.12
C VAL A 372 16.75 16.37 1.97
N ARG A 373 15.47 16.09 1.94
CA ARG A 373 14.41 16.76 2.69
C ARG A 373 14.04 15.92 3.91
N THR A 374 13.30 16.54 4.82
CA THR A 374 12.75 15.85 5.98
C THR A 374 11.90 14.66 5.54
N GLY A 375 12.24 13.46 6.01
CA GLY A 375 11.54 12.22 5.70
C GLY A 375 12.14 11.41 4.55
N ASP A 376 13.11 11.95 3.80
CA ASP A 376 13.78 11.16 2.76
C ASP A 376 14.59 10.02 3.38
N THR A 377 14.49 8.85 2.76
CA THR A 377 15.32 7.68 3.04
C THR A 377 15.92 7.19 1.73
N LEU A 378 17.03 6.45 1.78
CA LEU A 378 17.57 5.85 0.56
C LEU A 378 16.55 4.97 -0.15
N ILE A 379 15.71 4.25 0.59
CA ILE A 379 14.60 3.45 0.05
C ILE A 379 13.63 4.33 -0.76
N ARG A 380 13.18 5.45 -0.16
CA ARG A 380 12.22 6.36 -0.81
C ARG A 380 12.83 7.05 -2.02
N LEU A 381 14.09 7.48 -1.93
CA LEU A 381 14.80 8.10 -3.05
C LEU A 381 15.08 7.09 -4.16
N ALA A 382 15.44 5.86 -3.81
CA ALA A 382 15.61 4.76 -4.75
C ALA A 382 14.33 4.53 -5.56
N ALA A 383 13.19 4.40 -4.87
CA ALA A 383 11.89 4.27 -5.51
C ALA A 383 11.52 5.51 -6.36
N LEU A 384 11.70 6.72 -5.81
CA LEU A 384 11.37 8.00 -6.46
C LEU A 384 12.12 8.18 -7.78
N TYR A 385 13.39 7.77 -7.81
CA TYR A 385 14.25 7.95 -8.98
C TYR A 385 14.41 6.69 -9.83
N ARG A 386 13.69 5.61 -9.48
CA ARG A 386 13.74 4.30 -10.15
C ARG A 386 15.17 3.74 -10.25
N VAL A 387 15.86 3.77 -9.13
CA VAL A 387 17.24 3.29 -8.97
C VAL A 387 17.30 2.43 -7.71
N SER A 388 18.33 1.62 -7.53
CA SER A 388 18.55 0.88 -6.30
C SER A 388 19.16 1.77 -5.20
N GLN A 389 18.97 1.39 -3.94
CA GLN A 389 19.64 2.07 -2.83
C GLN A 389 21.16 1.98 -2.96
N ASP A 390 21.66 0.85 -3.44
CA ASP A 390 23.10 0.63 -3.64
C ASP A 390 23.66 1.51 -4.74
N GLN A 391 22.89 1.79 -5.80
CA GLN A 391 23.24 2.80 -6.80
C GLN A 391 23.36 4.19 -6.17
N ILE A 392 22.38 4.65 -5.38
CA ILE A 392 22.45 5.95 -4.70
C ILE A 392 23.66 6.01 -3.75
N LYS A 393 23.94 4.93 -3.00
CA LYS A 393 25.10 4.85 -2.12
C LYS A 393 26.41 4.93 -2.89
N ALA A 394 26.53 4.19 -3.98
CA ALA A 394 27.71 4.18 -4.82
C ALA A 394 28.01 5.56 -5.41
N TRP A 395 27.00 6.23 -5.97
CA TRP A 395 27.16 7.57 -6.57
C TRP A 395 27.54 8.66 -5.56
N ASN A 396 27.14 8.48 -4.30
CA ASN A 396 27.34 9.46 -3.23
C ASN A 396 28.38 9.05 -2.18
N LYS A 397 29.08 7.93 -2.41
CA LYS A 397 30.10 7.37 -1.51
C LYS A 397 29.58 7.17 -0.08
N LEU A 398 28.33 6.73 0.06
CA LEU A 398 27.71 6.48 1.35
C LEU A 398 28.12 5.08 1.84
N THR A 399 28.54 4.98 3.10
CA THR A 399 28.95 3.70 3.72
C THR A 399 27.81 3.01 4.47
N GLY A 400 26.60 3.58 4.46
CA GLY A 400 25.41 3.06 5.14
C GLY A 400 24.16 3.79 4.66
N ASP A 401 23.01 3.45 5.23
CA ASP A 401 21.71 3.89 4.68
C ASP A 401 21.21 5.24 5.23
N VAL A 402 22.00 5.87 6.10
CA VAL A 402 21.66 7.14 6.74
C VAL A 402 22.03 8.31 5.84
N ILE A 403 21.05 9.14 5.50
CA ILE A 403 21.21 10.38 4.75
C ILE A 403 20.80 11.59 5.61
N SER A 404 21.54 12.69 5.50
CA SER A 404 21.32 13.88 6.34
C SER A 404 20.54 14.94 5.58
N VAL A 405 19.47 15.47 6.19
CA VAL A 405 18.68 16.58 5.64
C VAL A 405 19.59 17.75 5.26
N GLY A 406 19.32 18.37 4.10
CA GLY A 406 20.09 19.44 3.50
C GLY A 406 21.31 18.99 2.69
N LYS A 407 21.77 17.73 2.82
CA LYS A 407 22.84 17.22 1.94
C LYS A 407 22.32 16.96 0.53
N SER A 408 23.16 17.20 -0.46
CA SER A 408 22.86 16.86 -1.85
C SER A 408 23.29 15.44 -2.17
N LEU A 409 22.42 14.68 -2.81
CA LEU A 409 22.70 13.39 -3.44
C LEU A 409 22.69 13.54 -4.95
N THR A 410 23.73 13.06 -5.61
CA THR A 410 23.79 12.86 -7.05
C THR A 410 23.08 11.57 -7.39
N ILE A 411 22.09 11.65 -8.28
CA ILE A 411 21.25 10.54 -8.68
C ILE A 411 21.23 10.49 -10.21
N TYR A 412 21.43 9.32 -10.79
CA TYR A 412 21.32 9.11 -12.22
C TYR A 412 20.04 8.31 -12.47
N ALA A 413 18.95 9.01 -12.81
CA ALA A 413 17.64 8.39 -12.99
C ALA A 413 17.50 7.87 -14.43
N GLY A 414 16.98 6.64 -14.58
CA GLY A 414 16.70 6.01 -15.88
C GLY A 414 15.24 6.14 -16.31
N SER A 415 15.02 6.30 -17.61
CA SER A 415 13.75 5.96 -18.26
C SER A 415 13.67 4.44 -18.40
N VAL A 416 12.53 3.88 -18.01
CA VAL A 416 12.17 2.51 -18.39
C VAL A 416 11.46 2.63 -19.73
N ASP A 417 12.04 2.05 -20.78
CA ASP A 417 11.31 1.75 -22.03
C ASP A 417 10.19 0.74 -21.77
#